data_AF-A0A2R6LG18-F1
#
_entry.id   AF-A0A2R6LG18-F1
#
_cell.length_a   1.000
_cell.length_b   1.000
_cell.length_c   1.000
_cell.angle_alpha   90.00
_cell.angle_beta   90.00
_cell.angle_gamma   90.00
#
_symmetry.space_group_name_H-M   'P 1'
#
loop_
_entity.id
_entity.type
_entity.pdbx_description
1 polymer ?
#
loop_
_entity_poly.entity_id
_entity_poly.type
_entity_poly.pdbx_seq_one_letter_code
_entity_poly.pdbx_strand_id
1 'polypeptide(L)'
;MPSSVVHAGFAALVAVGLLGSYYDRRALVFLVAVLLFPEADTIAGFVLEGAHRSLLHNLLLPAVAGAALYWDTTREDSLLGGRGGDYGVRLAWVGLFVHVFAHVALDWYHLDGINLLYPAVDRFFELSGEAYLSSAEGFVQTFVEVATDPETGTTSVDAGQGGTTQNTHVPNPAQPSSGSEPGGDAGPVDRRAPIAVRGWQLYLVLVGLFTLVARKLQSAPEEPP
;
A
#
# COMPACT_ATOMS: atom_id res chain seq x y z
N MET A 1 9.27 -0.98 -9.60
CA MET A 1 8.38 -1.56 -8.56
C MET A 1 9.13 -1.60 -7.25
N PRO A 2 8.45 -1.59 -6.09
CA PRO A 2 9.11 -2.09 -4.88
C PRO A 2 9.68 -3.47 -5.23
N SER A 3 10.91 -3.75 -4.85
CA SER A 3 11.48 -5.05 -5.20
C SER A 3 10.67 -6.16 -4.54
N SER A 4 10.63 -7.36 -5.12
CA SER A 4 9.95 -8.51 -4.51
C SER A 4 10.42 -8.77 -3.07
N VAL A 5 11.63 -8.32 -2.72
CA VAL A 5 12.18 -8.31 -1.35
C VAL A 5 11.41 -7.37 -0.42
N VAL A 6 11.02 -6.18 -0.88
CA VAL A 6 10.18 -5.24 -0.12
C VAL A 6 8.79 -5.81 0.11
N HIS A 7 8.16 -6.36 -0.94
CA HIS A 7 6.88 -7.06 -0.83
C HIS A 7 6.96 -8.21 0.18
N ALA A 8 7.99 -9.04 0.09
CA ALA A 8 8.20 -10.18 0.99
C ALA A 8 8.46 -9.73 2.44
N GLY A 9 9.29 -8.70 2.65
CA GLY A 9 9.56 -8.16 3.98
C GLY A 9 8.30 -7.59 4.63
N PHE A 10 7.49 -6.87 3.85
CA PHE A 10 6.23 -6.32 4.33
C PHE A 10 5.19 -7.41 4.63
N ALA A 11 5.03 -8.38 3.73
CA ALA A 11 4.18 -9.54 3.95
C ALA A 11 4.57 -10.31 5.21
N ALA A 12 5.88 -10.49 5.46
CA ALA A 12 6.37 -11.17 6.66
C ALA A 12 6.01 -10.42 7.95
N LEU A 13 6.16 -9.09 7.99
CA LEU A 13 5.79 -8.26 9.15
C LEU A 13 4.30 -8.39 9.47
N VAL A 14 3.46 -8.29 8.45
CA VAL A 14 2.01 -8.43 8.56
C VAL A 14 1.61 -9.85 8.99
N ALA A 15 2.24 -10.87 8.40
CA ALA A 15 1.98 -12.27 8.71
C ALA A 15 2.24 -12.59 10.19
N VAL A 16 3.37 -12.13 10.74
CA VAL A 16 3.69 -12.33 12.16
C VAL A 16 2.66 -11.65 13.06
N GLY A 17 2.24 -10.43 12.71
CA GLY A 17 1.21 -9.70 13.46
C GLY A 17 -0.14 -10.39 13.46
N LEU A 18 -0.59 -10.85 12.29
CA LEU A 18 -1.97 -11.32 12.08
C LEU A 18 -2.16 -12.84 12.21
N LEU A 19 -1.14 -13.68 12.04
CA LEU A 19 -1.32 -15.14 12.18
C LEU A 19 -1.40 -15.59 13.65
N GLY A 20 -0.73 -14.90 14.57
CA GLY A 20 -0.77 -15.25 16.00
C GLY A 20 -0.32 -16.69 16.27
N SER A 21 -1.14 -17.47 16.97
CA SER A 21 -0.88 -18.89 17.28
C SER A 21 -0.88 -19.80 16.05
N TYR A 22 -1.44 -19.35 14.92
CA TYR A 22 -1.49 -20.10 13.67
C TYR A 22 -0.26 -19.88 12.78
N TYR A 23 0.76 -19.19 13.28
CA TYR A 23 2.01 -19.00 12.56
C TYR A 23 2.81 -20.30 12.49
N ASP A 24 2.95 -20.86 11.29
CA ASP A 24 3.78 -22.03 11.02
C ASP A 24 4.40 -22.00 9.60
N ARG A 25 5.22 -23.01 9.29
CA ARG A 25 5.88 -23.11 7.97
C ARG A 25 4.87 -23.21 6.82
N ARG A 26 3.70 -23.85 7.04
CA ARG A 26 2.68 -24.02 6.00
C ARG A 26 2.01 -22.70 5.69
N ALA A 27 1.68 -21.92 6.72
CA ALA A 27 1.15 -20.57 6.60
C ALA A 27 2.12 -19.67 5.85
N LEU A 28 3.42 -19.74 6.16
CA LEU A 28 4.44 -18.98 5.42
C LEU A 28 4.50 -19.33 3.93
N VAL A 29 4.54 -20.63 3.60
CA VAL A 29 4.56 -21.08 2.20
C VAL A 29 3.31 -20.62 1.46
N PHE A 30 2.14 -20.71 2.12
CA PHE A 30 0.89 -20.22 1.56
C PHE A 30 0.95 -18.70 1.31
N LEU A 31 1.40 -17.90 2.26
CA LEU A 31 1.48 -16.45 2.10
C LEU A 31 2.49 -16.03 1.03
N VAL A 32 3.60 -16.75 0.88
CA VAL A 32 4.54 -16.55 -0.24
C VAL A 32 3.86 -16.88 -1.57
N ALA A 33 3.09 -17.97 -1.66
CA ALA A 33 2.34 -18.28 -2.86
C ALA A 33 1.29 -17.20 -3.20
N VAL A 34 0.59 -16.68 -2.20
CA VAL A 34 -0.36 -15.58 -2.36
C VAL A 34 0.33 -14.30 -2.83
N LEU A 35 1.52 -14.01 -2.32
CA LEU A 35 2.31 -12.85 -2.72
C LEU A 35 2.82 -13.00 -4.16
N LEU A 36 3.24 -14.20 -4.57
CA LEU A 36 3.75 -14.42 -5.93
C LEU A 36 2.64 -14.63 -6.97
N PHE A 37 1.41 -14.88 -6.53
CA PHE A 37 0.30 -15.18 -7.42
C PHE A 37 0.05 -14.08 -8.46
N PRO A 38 0.02 -12.78 -8.12
CA PRO A 38 -0.25 -11.75 -9.12
C PRO A 38 0.83 -11.62 -10.18
N GLU A 39 2.10 -11.87 -9.82
CA GLU A 39 3.25 -11.84 -10.75
C GLU A 39 3.09 -12.80 -11.93
N ALA A 40 2.25 -13.83 -11.78
CA ALA A 40 1.93 -14.77 -12.85
C ALA A 40 1.28 -14.11 -14.08
N ASP A 41 0.69 -12.92 -13.94
CA ASP A 41 0.13 -12.18 -15.10
C ASP A 41 1.20 -11.67 -16.07
N THR A 42 2.46 -11.62 -15.66
CA THR A 42 3.60 -11.39 -16.57
C THR A 42 3.62 -12.43 -17.70
N ILE A 43 3.21 -13.68 -17.41
CA ILE A 43 3.13 -14.75 -18.42
C ILE A 43 1.98 -14.47 -19.39
N ALA A 44 0.86 -13.93 -18.92
CA ALA A 44 -0.24 -13.53 -19.80
C ALA A 44 0.19 -12.40 -20.76
N GLY A 45 1.24 -11.65 -20.42
CA GLY A 45 1.90 -10.68 -21.29
C GLY A 45 2.37 -11.22 -22.65
N PHE A 46 2.59 -12.53 -22.80
CA PHE A 46 2.94 -13.13 -24.10
C PHE A 46 1.79 -13.10 -25.12
N VAL A 47 0.54 -13.00 -24.65
CA VAL A 47 -0.67 -13.07 -25.50
C VAL A 47 -1.58 -11.86 -25.34
N LEU A 48 -1.49 -11.16 -24.21
CA LEU A 48 -2.30 -10.01 -23.86
C LEU A 48 -1.40 -8.84 -23.49
N GLU A 49 -1.37 -7.83 -24.35
CA GLU A 49 -0.64 -6.59 -24.08
C GLU A 49 -1.23 -5.87 -22.86
N GLY A 50 -0.38 -5.35 -21.98
CA GLY A 50 -0.81 -4.69 -20.75
C GLY A 50 -1.37 -5.62 -19.66
N ALA A 51 -1.27 -6.95 -19.81
CA ALA A 51 -1.76 -7.91 -18.81
C ALA A 51 -1.10 -7.74 -17.43
N HIS A 52 0.21 -7.47 -17.43
CA HIS A 52 0.94 -7.17 -16.22
C HIS A 52 0.45 -5.84 -15.62
N ARG A 53 0.17 -5.82 -14.30
CA ARG A 53 -0.41 -4.68 -13.55
C ARG A 53 -1.90 -4.40 -13.83
N SER A 54 -2.59 -5.32 -14.50
CA SER A 54 -4.04 -5.22 -14.73
C SER A 54 -4.77 -6.52 -14.38
N LEU A 55 -4.32 -7.66 -14.92
CA LEU A 55 -5.08 -8.90 -14.89
C LEU A 55 -5.19 -9.48 -13.48
N LEU A 56 -4.08 -9.54 -12.74
CA LEU A 56 -4.06 -10.05 -11.36
C LEU A 56 -3.71 -8.98 -10.32
N HIS A 57 -3.34 -7.78 -10.75
CA HIS A 57 -3.00 -6.64 -9.90
C HIS A 57 -4.16 -5.62 -9.83
N ASN A 58 -5.36 -6.11 -9.53
CA ASN A 58 -6.56 -5.28 -9.40
C ASN A 58 -7.28 -5.56 -8.05
N LEU A 59 -8.25 -4.71 -7.71
CA LEU A 59 -9.04 -4.85 -6.49
C LEU A 59 -10.33 -5.66 -6.68
N LEU A 60 -10.74 -5.93 -7.92
CA LEU A 60 -11.95 -6.73 -8.17
C LEU A 60 -11.77 -8.18 -7.71
N LEU A 61 -10.63 -8.79 -8.04
CA LEU A 61 -10.31 -10.16 -7.65
C LEU A 61 -10.33 -10.35 -6.12
N PRO A 62 -9.60 -9.55 -5.31
CA PRO A 62 -9.70 -9.66 -3.86
C PRO A 62 -11.06 -9.22 -3.30
N ALA A 63 -11.78 -8.29 -3.93
CA ALA A 63 -13.14 -7.93 -3.48
C ALA A 63 -14.11 -9.12 -3.61
N VAL A 64 -14.07 -9.83 -4.74
CA VAL A 64 -14.88 -11.04 -4.94
C VAL A 64 -14.45 -12.14 -3.97
N ALA A 65 -13.14 -12.35 -3.81
CA ALA A 65 -12.61 -13.33 -2.85
C ALA A 65 -13.04 -13.00 -1.40
N GLY A 66 -13.00 -11.73 -1.01
CA GLY A 66 -13.43 -11.26 0.30
C GLY A 66 -14.92 -11.45 0.53
N ALA A 67 -15.76 -11.15 -0.47
CA ALA A 67 -17.20 -11.41 -0.39
C ALA A 67 -17.49 -12.91 -0.26
N ALA A 68 -16.78 -13.75 -1.01
CA ALA A 68 -16.92 -15.21 -0.93
C ALA A 68 -16.46 -15.75 0.44
N LEU A 69 -15.32 -15.27 0.96
CA LEU A 69 -14.82 -15.64 2.28
C LEU A 69 -15.81 -15.21 3.37
N TYR A 70 -16.28 -13.96 3.36
CA TYR A 70 -17.27 -13.47 4.31
C TYR A 70 -18.54 -14.32 4.30
N TRP A 71 -19.06 -14.64 3.11
CA TRP A 71 -20.24 -15.48 2.95
C TRP A 71 -20.04 -16.93 3.43
N ASP A 72 -18.84 -17.50 3.27
CA ASP A 72 -18.54 -18.85 3.77
C ASP A 72 -18.23 -18.89 5.27
N THR A 73 -17.66 -17.84 5.85
CA THR A 73 -17.27 -17.82 7.28
C THR A 73 -18.38 -17.35 8.21
N THR A 74 -19.49 -16.81 7.68
CA THR A 74 -20.64 -16.35 8.47
C THR A 74 -21.80 -17.35 8.53
N ARG A 75 -21.74 -18.44 7.75
CA ARG A 75 -22.72 -19.51 7.81
C ARG A 75 -22.36 -20.55 8.87
N GLU A 76 -23.37 -21.28 9.32
CA GLU A 76 -23.20 -22.44 10.21
C GLU A 76 -22.46 -23.59 9.49
N ASP A 77 -22.82 -23.87 8.23
CA ASP A 77 -22.21 -24.93 7.41
C ASP A 77 -20.99 -24.43 6.61
N SER A 78 -20.06 -23.74 7.28
CA SER A 78 -18.86 -23.18 6.63
C SER A 78 -18.02 -24.29 6.01
N LEU A 79 -17.72 -24.21 4.70
CA LEU A 79 -16.86 -25.20 4.05
C LEU A 79 -15.42 -25.05 4.55
N LEU A 80 -14.98 -23.80 4.71
CA LEU A 80 -13.63 -23.47 5.14
C LEU A 80 -13.45 -23.76 6.63
N GLY A 81 -14.46 -23.45 7.44
CA GLY A 81 -14.51 -23.84 8.86
C GLY A 81 -14.57 -25.36 9.04
N GLY A 82 -15.40 -26.07 8.27
CA GLY A 82 -15.54 -27.53 8.36
C GLY A 82 -14.29 -28.31 7.94
N ARG A 83 -13.54 -27.81 6.94
CA ARG A 83 -12.31 -28.48 6.45
C ARG A 83 -11.03 -28.01 7.13
N GLY A 84 -10.92 -26.71 7.37
CA GLY A 84 -9.70 -26.05 7.84
C GLY A 84 -9.74 -25.57 9.28
N GLY A 85 -10.93 -25.60 9.92
CA GLY A 85 -11.15 -25.01 11.23
C GLY A 85 -10.76 -23.53 11.26
N ASP A 86 -10.51 -23.05 12.47
CA ASP A 86 -10.08 -21.66 12.70
C ASP A 86 -8.75 -21.34 12.00
N TYR A 87 -7.86 -22.34 11.88
CA TYR A 87 -6.59 -22.19 11.16
C TYR A 87 -6.83 -21.82 9.69
N GLY A 88 -7.69 -22.55 8.99
CA GLY A 88 -7.99 -22.32 7.58
C GLY A 88 -8.65 -20.96 7.36
N VAL A 89 -9.63 -20.62 8.22
CA VAL A 89 -10.32 -19.32 8.20
C VAL A 89 -9.33 -18.17 8.41
N ARG A 90 -8.49 -18.28 9.44
CA ARG A 90 -7.47 -17.26 9.73
C ARG A 90 -6.50 -17.12 8.57
N LEU A 91 -5.99 -18.23 8.05
CA LEU A 91 -5.01 -18.23 6.96
C LEU A 91 -5.58 -17.61 5.69
N ALA A 92 -6.84 -17.87 5.35
CA ALA A 92 -7.50 -17.29 4.19
C ALA A 92 -7.68 -15.76 4.32
N TRP A 93 -8.15 -15.29 5.48
CA TRP A 93 -8.29 -13.85 5.73
C TRP A 93 -6.95 -13.12 5.75
N VAL A 94 -5.92 -13.70 6.38
CA VAL A 94 -4.57 -13.12 6.35
C VAL A 94 -3.98 -13.15 4.95
N GLY A 95 -4.21 -14.21 4.18
CA GLY A 95 -3.82 -14.29 2.77
C GLY A 95 -4.45 -13.18 1.94
N LEU A 96 -5.77 -13.00 2.06
CA LEU A 96 -6.47 -11.91 1.38
C LEU A 96 -5.90 -10.55 1.77
N PHE A 97 -5.64 -10.33 3.06
CA PHE A 97 -5.03 -9.10 3.54
C PHE A 97 -3.63 -8.88 2.95
N VAL A 98 -2.77 -9.91 2.96
CA VAL A 98 -1.44 -9.85 2.34
C VAL A 98 -1.52 -9.56 0.85
N HIS A 99 -2.45 -10.17 0.12
CA HIS A 99 -2.64 -9.89 -1.30
C HIS A 99 -3.03 -8.42 -1.54
N VAL A 100 -4.02 -7.89 -0.82
CA VAL A 100 -4.46 -6.50 -1.01
C VAL A 100 -3.38 -5.51 -0.63
N PHE A 101 -2.76 -5.70 0.54
CA PHE A 101 -1.87 -4.70 1.12
C PHE A 101 -0.40 -4.96 0.74
N ALA A 102 0.11 -6.15 0.99
CA ALA A 102 1.52 -6.42 0.69
C ALA A 102 1.80 -6.58 -0.81
N HIS A 103 0.78 -6.82 -1.65
CA HIS A 103 0.96 -6.89 -3.10
C HIS A 103 0.37 -5.67 -3.81
N VAL A 104 -0.95 -5.67 -4.00
CA VAL A 104 -1.64 -4.72 -4.88
C VAL A 104 -1.42 -3.27 -4.46
N ALA A 105 -1.62 -2.95 -3.18
CA ALA A 105 -1.48 -1.57 -2.69
C ALA A 105 -0.03 -1.06 -2.69
N LEU A 106 0.97 -1.94 -2.52
CA LEU A 106 2.37 -1.54 -2.64
C LEU A 106 2.75 -1.22 -4.10
N ASP A 107 2.18 -1.93 -5.07
CA ASP A 107 2.38 -1.64 -6.49
C ASP A 107 1.66 -0.37 -6.95
N TRP A 108 0.58 0.02 -6.26
CA TRP A 108 -0.16 1.26 -6.54
C TRP A 108 0.71 2.53 -6.38
N TYR A 109 1.78 2.48 -5.56
CA TYR A 109 2.73 3.58 -5.40
C TYR A 109 3.77 3.68 -6.54
N HIS A 110 3.90 2.66 -7.39
CA HIS A 110 4.90 2.69 -8.45
C HIS A 110 4.56 3.72 -9.54
N LEU A 111 5.58 4.26 -10.22
CA LEU A 111 5.51 5.35 -11.19
C LEU A 111 4.40 5.18 -12.25
N ASP A 112 4.11 3.95 -12.69
CA ASP A 112 3.06 3.72 -13.71
C ASP A 112 1.69 3.29 -13.12
N GLY A 113 1.51 3.30 -11.79
CA GLY A 113 0.26 2.93 -11.12
C GLY A 113 -0.21 1.47 -11.30
N ILE A 114 -1.45 1.16 -10.93
CA ILE A 114 -2.08 -0.13 -11.26
C ILE A 114 -3.50 0.07 -11.77
N ASN A 115 -3.98 -0.87 -12.58
CA ASN A 115 -5.32 -0.83 -13.12
C ASN A 115 -6.33 -1.45 -12.12
N LEU A 116 -6.63 -0.68 -11.07
CA LEU A 116 -7.37 -1.14 -9.88
C LEU A 116 -8.71 -1.81 -10.20
N LEU A 117 -9.36 -1.40 -11.29
CA LEU A 117 -10.72 -1.79 -11.63
C LEU A 117 -10.79 -2.61 -12.91
N TYR A 118 -9.66 -3.09 -13.44
CA TYR A 118 -9.66 -3.97 -14.59
C TYR A 118 -10.38 -5.30 -14.27
N PRO A 119 -11.20 -5.86 -15.18
CA PRO A 119 -11.53 -5.35 -16.52
C PRO A 119 -12.77 -4.44 -16.57
N ALA A 120 -13.41 -4.14 -15.44
CA ALA A 120 -14.63 -3.33 -15.40
C ALA A 120 -14.40 -1.89 -15.86
N VAL A 121 -13.26 -1.31 -15.47
CA VAL A 121 -12.76 -0.03 -15.96
C VAL A 121 -11.29 -0.21 -16.28
N ASP A 122 -10.91 0.09 -17.51
CA ASP A 122 -9.52 0.00 -17.97
C ASP A 122 -8.81 1.34 -17.79
N ARG A 123 -8.24 1.56 -16.60
CA ARG A 123 -7.50 2.79 -16.26
C ARG A 123 -6.48 2.54 -15.16
N PHE A 124 -5.25 2.99 -15.38
CA PHE A 124 -4.21 2.99 -14.36
C PHE A 124 -4.41 4.14 -13.37
N PHE A 125 -4.30 3.83 -12.09
CA PHE A 125 -4.33 4.78 -10.99
C PHE A 125 -2.98 4.75 -10.29
N GLU A 126 -2.43 5.92 -9.97
CA GLU A 126 -1.19 6.09 -9.21
C GLU A 126 -1.51 6.83 -7.90
N LEU A 127 -0.90 6.39 -6.79
CA LEU A 127 -0.95 7.14 -5.53
C LEU A 127 0.31 8.00 -5.41
N SER A 128 0.22 9.26 -5.83
CA SER A 128 1.28 10.27 -5.74
C SER A 128 0.85 11.45 -4.86
N GLY A 129 1.81 12.14 -4.25
CA GLY A 129 1.56 13.27 -3.34
C GLY A 129 2.41 13.23 -2.06
N GLU A 130 2.17 14.20 -1.18
CA GLU A 130 2.87 14.39 0.09
C GLU A 130 1.91 14.86 1.20
N ALA A 131 2.31 14.69 2.46
CA ALA A 131 1.69 15.32 3.62
C ALA A 131 2.72 15.89 4.59
N TYR A 132 2.46 17.13 5.02
CA TYR A 132 3.31 17.87 5.95
C TYR A 132 2.49 18.84 6.80
N LEU A 133 3.06 19.22 7.95
CA LEU A 133 2.55 20.34 8.74
C LEU A 133 3.31 21.61 8.34
N SER A 134 2.59 22.58 7.80
CA SER A 134 3.04 23.93 7.48
C SER A 134 2.73 24.89 8.63
N SER A 135 3.68 25.77 8.94
CA SER A 135 3.45 26.89 9.86
C SER A 135 2.53 27.97 9.30
N ALA A 136 2.36 28.04 7.97
CA ALA A 136 1.51 29.01 7.29
C ALA A 136 0.12 28.45 6.99
N GLU A 137 0.06 27.19 6.53
CA GLU A 137 -1.15 26.57 5.99
C GLU A 137 -1.76 25.50 6.91
N GLY A 138 -1.09 25.12 7.99
CA GLY A 138 -1.53 24.03 8.87
C GLY A 138 -1.23 22.65 8.26
N PHE A 139 -2.13 21.68 8.41
CA PHE A 139 -1.93 20.35 7.83
C PHE A 139 -2.27 20.35 6.33
N VAL A 140 -1.28 20.00 5.49
CA VAL A 140 -1.41 19.93 4.03
C VAL A 140 -1.23 18.49 3.57
N GLN A 141 -2.09 18.01 2.66
CA GLN A 141 -1.90 16.76 1.93
C GLN A 141 -2.25 16.93 0.44
N THR A 142 -1.49 16.27 -0.44
CA THR A 142 -1.70 16.30 -1.90
C THR A 142 -1.94 14.90 -2.50
N PHE A 143 -2.14 13.87 -1.68
CA PHE A 143 -2.34 12.49 -2.13
C PHE A 143 -3.58 12.24 -3.01
N VAL A 144 -4.51 13.20 -3.05
CA VAL A 144 -5.72 13.15 -3.86
C VAL A 144 -5.89 14.50 -4.56
N GLU A 145 -5.22 14.67 -5.69
CA GLU A 145 -5.42 15.80 -6.59
C GLU A 145 -5.96 15.31 -7.93
N VAL A 146 -7.14 15.81 -8.32
CA VAL A 146 -7.67 15.61 -9.68
C VAL A 146 -7.11 16.72 -10.55
N ALA A 147 -5.89 16.54 -11.04
CA ALA A 147 -5.26 17.46 -11.98
C ALA A 147 -5.26 16.83 -13.39
N THR A 148 -5.73 17.60 -14.37
CA THR A 148 -5.51 17.33 -15.80
C THR A 148 -4.57 18.41 -16.28
N ASP A 149 -3.32 18.07 -16.60
CA ASP A 149 -2.38 18.99 -17.24
C ASP A 149 -2.80 19.18 -18.72
N PRO A 150 -3.20 20.38 -19.16
CA PRO A 150 -3.70 20.60 -20.50
C PRO A 150 -2.61 20.64 -21.59
N GLU A 151 -1.32 20.74 -21.25
CA GLU A 151 -0.28 20.98 -22.27
C GLU A 151 0.95 20.04 -22.22
N THR A 152 1.32 19.42 -21.09
CA THR A 152 2.56 18.61 -21.03
C THR A 152 2.49 17.22 -20.39
N GLY A 153 1.62 17.00 -19.41
CA GLY A 153 1.27 15.67 -18.88
C GLY A 153 2.35 14.93 -18.06
N THR A 154 3.39 15.59 -17.54
CA THR A 154 4.49 14.90 -16.84
C THR A 154 4.53 15.13 -15.33
N THR A 155 4.62 14.04 -14.56
CA THR A 155 4.98 14.02 -13.13
C THR A 155 6.42 13.48 -12.99
N SER A 156 7.35 14.25 -12.40
CA SER A 156 8.73 13.80 -12.21
C SER A 156 9.02 13.48 -10.75
N VAL A 157 9.56 12.29 -10.48
CA VAL A 157 10.18 11.93 -9.20
C VAL A 157 11.67 11.73 -9.43
N ASP A 158 12.48 12.64 -8.89
CA ASP A 158 13.93 12.50 -8.88
C ASP A 158 14.33 11.36 -7.92
N ALA A 159 15.03 10.38 -8.47
CA ALA A 159 15.61 9.25 -7.76
C ALA A 159 17.13 9.45 -7.70
N GLY A 160 17.55 10.35 -6.81
CA GLY A 160 18.87 10.33 -6.19
C GLY A 160 20.01 10.74 -7.11
N GLN A 161 20.25 12.04 -7.23
CA GLN A 161 21.62 12.52 -7.40
C GLN A 161 22.34 12.51 -6.06
N GLY A 162 23.53 11.92 -6.04
CA GLY A 162 24.43 11.88 -4.89
C GLY A 162 24.86 13.30 -4.49
N GLY A 163 24.15 13.84 -3.51
CA GLY A 163 24.45 15.10 -2.87
C GLY A 163 25.49 15.00 -1.77
N THR A 164 26.33 16.02 -1.62
CA THR A 164 27.16 16.23 -0.42
C THR A 164 26.50 17.27 0.49
N THR A 165 26.91 17.33 1.76
CA THR A 165 26.39 18.34 2.70
C THR A 165 26.65 19.79 2.27
N GLN A 166 27.55 20.03 1.30
CA GLN A 166 27.81 21.38 0.78
C GLN A 166 26.91 21.80 -0.38
N ASN A 167 26.29 20.85 -1.09
CA ASN A 167 25.55 21.12 -2.33
C ASN A 167 24.16 20.47 -2.34
N THR A 168 23.72 19.90 -1.23
CA THR A 168 22.38 19.35 -1.07
C THR A 168 21.82 19.77 0.27
N HIS A 169 21.02 20.83 0.22
CA HIS A 169 20.22 21.27 1.36
C HIS A 169 18.91 20.49 1.36
N VAL A 170 18.71 19.65 2.37
CA VAL A 170 17.44 18.95 2.60
C VAL A 170 16.59 19.81 3.55
N PRO A 171 15.52 20.46 3.06
CA PRO A 171 14.70 21.33 3.90
C PRO A 171 14.04 20.53 5.03
N ASN A 172 13.98 21.14 6.23
CA ASN A 172 13.35 20.56 7.42
C ASN A 172 12.78 21.69 8.32
N PRO A 173 11.98 21.37 9.36
CA PRO A 173 11.36 22.38 10.21
C PRO A 173 12.34 23.38 10.85
N ALA A 174 13.56 22.94 11.18
CA ALA A 174 14.57 23.79 11.79
C ALA A 174 15.28 24.65 10.74
N GLN A 175 15.52 24.10 9.54
CA GLN A 175 16.19 24.71 8.40
C GLN A 175 15.26 24.64 7.16
N PRO A 176 14.27 25.54 7.07
CA PRO A 176 13.35 25.61 5.92
C PRO A 176 14.08 26.06 4.66
N SER A 177 13.52 25.77 3.48
CA SER A 177 13.97 26.36 2.23
C SER A 177 13.82 27.88 2.31
N SER A 178 14.83 28.63 1.85
CA SER A 178 14.70 30.08 1.72
C SER A 178 13.61 30.36 0.69
N GLY A 179 12.48 30.94 1.12
CA GLY A 179 11.31 31.25 0.28
C GLY A 179 11.54 32.33 -0.78
N SER A 180 12.77 32.48 -1.27
CA SER A 180 13.15 33.45 -2.27
C SER A 180 13.22 32.74 -3.63
N GLU A 181 12.09 32.72 -4.34
CA GLU A 181 12.17 32.70 -5.80
C GLU A 181 12.97 33.93 -6.27
N PRO A 182 13.85 33.82 -7.28
CA PRO A 182 14.61 34.97 -7.77
C PRO A 182 13.66 36.06 -8.31
N GLY A 183 13.42 37.11 -7.52
CA GLY A 183 12.60 38.27 -7.91
C GLY A 183 11.27 38.44 -7.16
N GLY A 184 10.92 37.56 -6.21
CA GLY A 184 9.73 37.71 -5.36
C GLY A 184 10.02 38.36 -4.00
N ASP A 185 9.09 39.14 -3.48
CA ASP A 185 9.16 39.67 -2.10
C ASP A 185 9.32 38.53 -1.09
N ALA A 186 10.23 38.69 -0.14
CA ALA A 186 10.51 37.71 0.91
C ALA A 186 9.31 37.60 1.87
N GLY A 187 8.35 36.75 1.51
CA GLY A 187 7.23 36.38 2.37
C GLY A 187 7.66 35.66 3.65
N PRO A 188 6.72 35.39 4.57
CA PRO A 188 7.01 34.62 5.78
C PRO A 188 7.63 33.27 5.44
N VAL A 189 8.70 32.89 6.15
CA VAL A 189 9.39 31.61 5.95
C VAL A 189 8.47 30.47 6.37
N ASP A 190 7.98 29.69 5.41
CA ASP A 190 7.17 28.49 5.67
C ASP A 190 8.04 27.34 6.18
N ARG A 191 7.72 26.84 7.39
CA ARG A 191 8.38 25.70 8.01
C ARG A 191 7.51 24.47 7.85
N ARG A 192 8.04 23.47 7.13
CA ARG A 192 7.35 22.22 6.83
C ARG A 192 7.92 21.05 7.63
N ALA A 193 7.07 20.41 8.44
CA ALA A 193 7.39 19.15 9.10
C ALA A 193 6.81 17.99 8.27
N PRO A 194 7.67 17.23 7.57
CA PRO A 194 7.20 16.13 6.74
C PRO A 194 6.63 15.01 7.61
N ILE A 195 5.47 14.48 7.21
CA ILE A 195 4.85 13.29 7.83
C ILE A 195 4.98 12.10 6.87
N ALA A 196 4.63 12.33 5.61
CA ALA A 196 4.79 11.38 4.52
C ALA A 196 5.21 12.16 3.27
N VAL A 197 6.49 12.09 2.94
CA VAL A 197 7.10 12.76 1.78
C VAL A 197 6.73 12.08 0.46
N ARG A 198 6.29 10.82 0.53
CA ARG A 198 5.83 10.04 -0.63
C ARG A 198 4.65 9.14 -0.25
N GLY A 199 3.77 8.81 -1.20
CA GLY A 199 2.56 8.00 -1.00
C GLY A 199 2.79 6.70 -0.22
N TRP A 200 3.89 5.98 -0.51
CA TRP A 200 4.22 4.74 0.22
C TRP A 200 4.45 4.92 1.71
N GLN A 201 4.90 6.09 2.16
CA GLN A 201 5.15 6.34 3.59
C GLN A 201 3.83 6.48 4.35
N LEU A 202 2.85 7.19 3.77
CA LEU A 202 1.49 7.23 4.32
C LEU A 202 0.88 5.83 4.35
N TYR A 203 1.03 5.08 3.26
CA TYR A 203 0.57 3.70 3.16
C TYR A 203 1.17 2.81 4.28
N LEU A 204 2.49 2.87 4.50
CA LEU A 204 3.15 2.12 5.57
C LEU A 204 2.60 2.48 6.95
N VAL A 205 2.36 3.77 7.21
CA VAL A 205 1.78 4.23 8.49
C VAL A 205 0.37 3.66 8.67
N LEU A 206 -0.48 3.74 7.65
CA LEU A 206 -1.86 3.25 7.71
C LEU A 206 -1.92 1.73 7.93
N VAL A 207 -1.11 0.96 7.21
CA VAL A 207 -1.09 -0.50 7.40
C VAL A 207 -0.47 -0.90 8.74
N GLY A 208 0.56 -0.19 9.20
CA GLY A 208 1.13 -0.39 10.53
C GLY A 208 0.07 -0.19 11.63
N LEU A 209 -0.66 0.94 11.57
CA LEU A 209 -1.76 1.23 12.49
C LEU A 209 -2.88 0.19 12.41
N PHE A 210 -3.30 -0.19 11.20
CA PHE A 210 -4.29 -1.25 11.01
C PHE A 210 -3.84 -2.56 11.65
N THR A 211 -2.59 -2.97 11.43
CA THR A 211 -2.04 -4.22 11.98
C THR A 211 -2.05 -4.21 13.51
N LEU A 212 -1.71 -3.07 14.12
CA LEU A 212 -1.79 -2.89 15.58
C LEU A 212 -3.23 -3.00 16.11
N VAL A 213 -4.19 -2.34 15.45
CA VAL A 213 -5.62 -2.41 15.84
C VAL A 213 -6.15 -3.84 15.68
N ALA A 214 -5.90 -4.46 14.53
CA ALA A 214 -6.32 -5.83 14.25
C ALA A 214 -5.76 -6.81 15.29
N ARG A 215 -4.47 -6.68 15.65
CA ARG A 215 -3.87 -7.51 16.69
C ARG A 215 -4.49 -7.27 18.07
N LYS A 216 -4.78 -6.02 18.43
CA LYS A 216 -5.45 -5.68 19.69
C LYS A 216 -6.84 -6.31 19.77
N LEU A 217 -7.63 -6.21 18.70
CA LEU A 217 -8.98 -6.80 18.64
C LEU A 217 -8.96 -8.32 18.73
N GLN A 218 -7.94 -8.97 18.16
CA GLN A 218 -7.75 -10.42 18.28
C GLN A 218 -7.26 -10.88 19.66
N SER A 219 -6.75 -9.97 20.49
CA SER A 219 -6.22 -10.27 21.82
C SER A 219 -7.20 -9.89 22.94
N ALA A 220 -8.39 -9.34 22.60
CA ALA A 220 -9.42 -9.06 23.59
C ALA A 220 -10.00 -10.39 24.10
N PRO A 221 -10.02 -10.65 25.42
CA PRO A 221 -10.64 -11.85 25.94
C PRO A 221 -12.14 -11.81 25.69
N GLU A 222 -12.73 -12.96 25.32
CA GLU A 222 -14.16 -13.17 25.50
C GLU A 222 -14.45 -13.04 27.00
N GLU A 223 -15.19 -12.00 27.40
CA GLU A 223 -15.77 -11.96 28.74
C GLU A 223 -16.75 -13.13 28.85
N PRO A 224 -16.53 -14.09 29.77
CA PRO A 224 -17.49 -15.17 29.96
C PRO A 224 -18.73 -14.64 30.70
N PRO A 225 -19.94 -15.15 30.37
CA PRO A 225 -21.17 -14.84 31.10
C PRO A 225 -21.21 -15.42 32.52
#